data_AF-A0A2V7XY99-F1
#
_entry.id   AF-A0A2V7XY99-F1
#
_cell.length_a   1.000
_cell.length_b   1.000
_cell.length_c   1.000
_cell.angle_alpha   90.00
_cell.angle_beta   90.00
_cell.angle_gamma   90.00
#
_symmetry.space_group_name_H-M   'P 1'
#
loop_
_entity.id
_entity.type
_entity.pdbx_description
1 polymer ?
#
loop_
_entity_poly.entity_id
_entity_poly.type
_entity_poly.pdbx_seq_one_letter_code
_entity_poly.pdbx_strand_id
1 'polypeptide(L)'
;MKVLVANIEDVMREAAARWTLIAYFLLSTIFIIIFASAINLDIVNGALAGATLFGKEMQMPPDHSISIERLVLGFESGFSVVLYFLCTFLAIFATAHLVPRMQEKGTVDLYLSRPVSRVKLLLSRYVAGLILAGSNVIYLIGSIWLIVMWKTHVVHPRFFLAGAVMLFVIGTLLAFAFAVGVVTSSTAVSIMATYGLFFFGLMLVGHERIAAALSKEWQATMINALYWVIPKTAELGQAVVAYVAGDQVPMRIAAALSPMPFITTAAFGVVCLAAACAALLLAVPVLAKTDALSLIPSDAVTVGVVKLAEMRSSPLSSTLFEQTDKVSAHGDAERFLREAGLQPTRDIDVVMVATTLRTPLGHDADILIAADGRFNADRLTRALVARGAEKRSSAHGTYFILPTERDDRSGAVAFPDSHLAIIGTEGAVVEALAARASGGTSFMSAGGLARDLGRIDRGATAWAIVDVTRAKRFADGPHVSSNSAPGAALNSALKTVTTVALWATDSGDALKLGAFGLSNDPETLQLVEDTLRGALSAMRLAVQEKQPDLVTVLRRFNVSRTDDSVTISGSVPASTFRDYMGRQAR
;
A
#
# COMPACT_ATOMS: atom_id res chain seq x y z
N MET A 1 16.84 -21.18 8.73
CA MET A 1 17.85 -20.74 7.75
C MET A 1 17.32 -20.71 6.32
N LYS A 2 16.72 -21.81 5.80
CA LYS A 2 16.17 -21.86 4.43
C LYS A 2 15.19 -20.72 4.06
N VAL A 3 14.28 -20.36 4.97
CA VAL A 3 13.30 -19.27 4.76
C VAL A 3 13.96 -17.89 4.64
N LEU A 4 15.03 -17.64 5.40
CA LEU A 4 15.72 -16.35 5.37
C LEU A 4 16.49 -16.18 4.05
N VAL A 5 17.14 -17.25 3.59
CA VAL A 5 17.84 -17.27 2.31
C VAL A 5 16.87 -17.09 1.14
N ALA A 6 15.72 -17.78 1.16
CA ALA A 6 14.69 -17.62 0.14
C ALA A 6 14.15 -16.19 0.06
N ASN A 7 13.90 -15.54 1.20
CA ASN A 7 13.47 -14.14 1.22
C ASN A 7 14.53 -13.20 0.66
N ILE A 8 15.82 -13.44 0.95
CA ILE A 8 16.93 -12.64 0.39
C ILE A 8 16.99 -12.83 -1.12
N GLU A 9 16.85 -14.06 -1.61
CA GLU A 9 16.83 -14.35 -3.05
C GLU A 9 15.66 -13.66 -3.76
N ASP A 10 14.47 -13.65 -3.15
CA ASP A 10 13.31 -12.93 -3.65
C ASP A 10 13.61 -11.42 -3.80
N VAL A 11 14.31 -10.81 -2.83
CA VAL A 11 14.74 -9.40 -2.94
C VAL A 11 15.67 -9.18 -4.12
N MET A 12 16.64 -10.07 -4.30
CA MET A 12 17.64 -9.96 -5.39
C MET A 12 16.98 -10.11 -6.76
N ARG A 13 16.06 -11.08 -6.89
CA ARG A 13 15.25 -11.27 -8.10
C ARG A 13 14.37 -10.05 -8.37
N GLU A 14 13.74 -9.51 -7.34
CA GLU A 14 12.92 -8.30 -7.44
C GLU A 14 13.74 -7.10 -7.90
N ALA A 15 14.93 -6.87 -7.32
CA ALA A 15 15.82 -5.77 -7.69
C ALA A 15 16.32 -5.90 -9.15
N ALA A 16 16.62 -7.13 -9.58
CA ALA A 16 17.04 -7.45 -10.94
C ALA A 16 15.90 -7.24 -11.96
N ALA A 17 14.68 -7.69 -11.64
CA ALA A 17 13.53 -7.59 -12.54
C ALA A 17 13.10 -6.14 -12.81
N ARG A 18 13.41 -5.20 -11.91
CA ARG A 18 12.92 -3.82 -11.96
C ARG A 18 13.89 -2.82 -12.60
N TRP A 19 14.94 -3.27 -13.29
CA TRP A 19 16.03 -2.42 -13.80
C TRP A 19 16.79 -1.61 -12.73
N THR A 20 16.33 -1.54 -11.48
CA THR A 20 16.98 -0.81 -10.38
C THR A 20 18.40 -1.31 -10.12
N LEU A 21 18.60 -2.65 -10.11
CA LEU A 21 19.92 -3.23 -9.96
C LEU A 21 20.82 -2.90 -11.16
N ILE A 22 20.27 -2.97 -12.38
CA ILE A 22 21.01 -2.64 -13.60
C ILE A 22 21.44 -1.17 -13.58
N ALA A 23 20.51 -0.24 -13.29
CA ALA A 23 20.78 1.19 -13.19
C ALA A 23 21.80 1.49 -12.08
N TYR A 24 21.72 0.81 -10.94
CA TYR A 24 22.64 0.96 -9.81
C TYR A 24 24.09 0.60 -10.20
N PHE A 25 24.30 -0.57 -10.81
CA PHE A 25 25.62 -0.98 -11.28
C PHE A 25 26.08 -0.17 -12.50
N LEU A 26 25.17 0.21 -13.41
CA LEU A 26 25.49 1.02 -14.58
C LEU A 26 26.01 2.40 -14.19
N LEU A 27 25.39 3.07 -13.20
CA LEU A 27 25.89 4.37 -12.74
C LEU A 27 27.28 4.24 -12.09
N SER A 28 27.49 3.17 -11.32
CA SER A 28 28.82 2.82 -10.79
C SER A 28 29.84 2.59 -11.91
N THR A 29 29.48 1.86 -12.97
CA THR A 29 30.34 1.62 -14.13
C THR A 29 30.68 2.91 -14.88
N ILE A 30 29.69 3.78 -15.11
CA ILE A 30 29.93 5.10 -15.72
C ILE A 30 30.97 5.87 -14.92
N PHE A 31 30.82 5.89 -13.59
CA PHE A 31 31.78 6.56 -12.71
C PHE A 31 33.17 5.94 -12.77
N ILE A 32 33.28 4.61 -12.78
CA ILE A 32 34.56 3.90 -12.94
C ILE A 32 35.22 4.26 -14.27
N ILE A 33 34.46 4.35 -15.37
CA ILE A 33 34.98 4.75 -16.69
C ILE A 33 35.49 6.20 -16.64
N ILE A 34 34.70 7.13 -16.10
CA ILE A 34 35.11 8.53 -15.95
C ILE A 34 36.41 8.62 -15.15
N PHE A 35 36.51 7.87 -14.05
CA PHE A 35 37.71 7.81 -13.23
C PHE A 35 38.91 7.24 -13.98
N ALA A 36 38.72 6.12 -14.68
CA ALA A 36 39.77 5.49 -15.48
C ALA A 36 40.30 6.42 -16.57
N SER A 37 39.42 7.20 -17.21
CA SER A 37 39.79 8.20 -18.22
C SER A 37 40.44 9.45 -17.62
N ALA A 38 40.01 9.88 -16.43
CA ALA A 38 40.53 11.08 -15.77
C ALA A 38 41.98 10.89 -15.25
N ILE A 39 42.37 9.67 -14.89
CA ILE A 39 43.74 9.35 -14.48
C ILE A 39 44.59 9.13 -15.73
N ASN A 40 45.26 10.15 -16.22
CA ASN A 40 46.30 10.01 -17.24
C ASN A 40 47.65 10.40 -16.62
N LEU A 41 48.27 9.44 -15.93
CA LEU A 41 49.60 9.61 -15.36
C LEU A 41 50.58 8.93 -16.32
N ASP A 42 51.26 9.72 -17.15
CA ASP A 42 52.39 9.23 -17.95
C ASP A 42 53.58 9.04 -17.01
N ILE A 43 53.87 7.78 -16.69
CA ILE A 43 55.05 7.39 -15.89
C ILE A 43 56.13 6.95 -16.86
N VAL A 44 57.09 7.84 -17.14
CA VAL A 44 58.31 7.49 -17.88
C VAL A 44 59.50 7.53 -16.92
N ASN A 45 60.11 6.37 -16.67
CA ASN A 45 61.38 6.21 -15.93
C ASN A 45 61.41 6.79 -14.50
N GLY A 46 60.40 6.51 -13.67
CA GLY A 46 60.49 6.74 -12.21
C GLY A 46 60.49 8.19 -11.74
N ALA A 47 60.35 9.15 -12.65
CA ALA A 47 60.05 10.55 -12.35
C ALA A 47 58.84 10.99 -13.20
N LEU A 48 57.82 11.54 -12.56
CA LEU A 48 56.66 12.12 -13.22
C LEU A 48 57.09 13.40 -13.95
N ALA A 49 57.27 13.32 -15.26
CA ALA A 49 57.33 14.50 -16.11
C ALA A 49 55.91 15.11 -16.16
N GLY A 50 55.66 16.14 -15.34
CA GLY A 50 54.46 16.95 -15.40
C GLY A 50 53.16 16.20 -15.09
N ALA A 51 52.71 16.24 -13.83
CA ALA A 51 51.34 15.85 -13.54
C ALA A 51 50.38 16.81 -14.28
N THR A 52 49.66 16.31 -15.29
CA THR A 52 48.60 17.06 -15.96
C THR A 52 47.29 16.82 -15.22
N LEU A 53 46.71 17.86 -14.62
CA LEU A 53 45.40 17.80 -13.99
C LEU A 53 44.40 18.55 -14.88
N PHE A 54 43.38 17.85 -15.40
CA PHE A 54 42.41 18.42 -16.35
C PHE A 54 43.05 19.08 -17.59
N GLY A 55 44.11 18.47 -18.13
CA GLY A 55 44.83 18.98 -19.31
C GLY A 55 45.73 20.18 -19.03
N LYS A 56 45.99 20.52 -17.76
CA LYS A 56 46.87 21.62 -17.36
C LYS A 56 48.12 21.08 -16.69
N GLU A 57 49.29 21.39 -17.24
CA GLU A 57 50.59 21.03 -16.66
C GLU A 57 50.79 21.74 -15.31
N MET A 58 51.01 20.96 -14.26
CA MET A 58 51.37 21.50 -12.95
C MET A 58 52.88 21.80 -12.92
N GLN A 59 53.24 23.09 -12.94
CA GLN A 59 54.62 23.53 -12.71
C GLN A 59 55.02 23.21 -11.26
N MET A 60 55.96 22.29 -11.09
CA MET A 60 56.52 21.97 -9.77
C MET A 60 57.68 22.93 -9.42
N PRO A 61 57.77 23.44 -8.19
CA PRO A 61 58.94 24.16 -7.70
C PRO A 61 60.20 23.26 -7.73
N PRO A 62 61.40 23.78 -8.02
CA PRO A 62 62.59 22.96 -8.33
C PRO A 62 63.15 22.13 -7.17
N ASP A 63 62.71 22.34 -5.93
CA ASP A 63 63.43 21.89 -4.73
C ASP A 63 62.67 20.87 -3.87
N HIS A 64 61.54 20.32 -4.34
CA HIS A 64 60.80 19.27 -3.63
C HIS A 64 60.39 18.16 -4.59
N SER A 65 61.12 17.04 -4.60
CA SER A 65 60.66 15.80 -5.21
C SER A 65 59.52 15.21 -4.38
N ILE A 66 58.28 15.59 -4.70
CA ILE A 66 57.10 14.92 -4.15
C ILE A 66 57.16 13.47 -4.63
N SER A 67 57.28 12.52 -3.70
CA SER A 67 57.30 11.09 -4.05
C SER A 67 55.99 10.69 -4.75
N ILE A 68 56.09 9.82 -5.76
CA ILE A 68 54.94 9.33 -6.54
C ILE A 68 53.83 8.83 -5.62
N GLU A 69 54.19 8.13 -4.54
CA GLU A 69 53.27 7.66 -3.51
C GLU A 69 52.48 8.79 -2.83
N ARG A 70 53.11 9.94 -2.54
CA ARG A 70 52.42 11.10 -1.93
C ARG A 70 51.40 11.72 -2.89
N LEU A 71 51.74 11.78 -4.18
CA LEU A 71 50.83 12.29 -5.20
C LEU A 71 49.63 11.36 -5.38
N VAL A 72 49.87 10.04 -5.42
CA VAL A 72 48.84 9.00 -5.51
C VAL A 72 47.94 9.05 -4.27
N LEU A 73 48.49 9.14 -3.06
CA LEU A 73 47.71 9.24 -1.83
C LEU A 73 46.86 10.52 -1.76
N GLY A 74 47.41 11.66 -2.21
CA GLY A 74 46.64 12.89 -2.35
C GLY A 74 45.44 12.71 -3.28
N PHE A 75 45.65 12.06 -4.43
CA PHE A 75 44.61 11.77 -5.40
C PHE A 75 43.56 10.78 -4.87
N GLU A 76 43.98 9.65 -4.30
CA GLU A 76 43.08 8.67 -3.68
C GLU A 76 42.24 9.29 -2.56
N SER A 77 42.84 10.16 -1.74
CA SER A 77 42.14 10.84 -0.65
C SER A 77 41.07 11.80 -1.14
N GLY A 78 41.34 12.60 -2.18
CA GLY A 78 40.35 13.50 -2.78
C GLY A 78 39.19 12.71 -3.40
N PHE A 79 39.50 11.60 -4.05
CA PHE A 79 38.49 10.75 -4.66
C PHE A 79 37.66 9.95 -3.66
N SER A 80 38.24 9.60 -2.50
CA SER A 80 37.54 8.89 -1.43
C SER A 80 36.33 9.66 -0.88
N VAL A 81 36.38 11.00 -0.91
CA VAL A 81 35.23 11.86 -0.58
C VAL A 81 34.10 11.64 -1.59
N VAL A 82 34.41 11.73 -2.89
CA VAL A 82 33.42 11.54 -3.95
C VAL A 82 32.82 10.14 -3.88
N LEU A 83 33.64 9.12 -3.65
CA LEU A 83 33.20 7.74 -3.44
C LEU A 83 32.29 7.60 -2.24
N TYR A 84 32.63 8.21 -1.12
CA TYR A 84 31.80 8.18 0.09
C TYR A 84 30.39 8.71 -0.20
N PHE A 85 30.28 9.85 -0.88
CA PHE A 85 28.99 10.42 -1.29
C PHE A 85 28.27 9.53 -2.30
N LEU A 86 28.94 9.12 -3.38
CA LEU A 86 28.32 8.36 -4.47
C LEU A 86 27.84 6.99 -4.01
N CYS A 87 28.68 6.23 -3.29
CA CYS A 87 28.32 4.92 -2.75
C CYS A 87 27.12 5.04 -1.80
N THR A 88 27.15 6.02 -0.89
CA THR A 88 26.07 6.23 0.07
C THR A 88 24.77 6.63 -0.62
N PHE A 89 24.86 7.57 -1.58
CA PHE A 89 23.70 8.06 -2.33
C PHE A 89 23.04 6.94 -3.12
N LEU A 90 23.82 6.23 -3.93
CA LEU A 90 23.30 5.17 -4.77
C LEU A 90 22.76 4.00 -3.95
N ALA A 91 23.40 3.64 -2.84
CA ALA A 91 22.94 2.57 -1.97
C ALA A 91 21.58 2.88 -1.34
N ILE A 92 21.40 4.10 -0.79
CA ILE A 92 20.11 4.52 -0.20
C ILE A 92 19.02 4.50 -1.27
N PHE A 93 19.28 5.05 -2.44
CA PHE A 93 18.32 5.07 -3.54
C PHE A 93 17.89 3.65 -3.94
N ALA A 94 18.85 2.74 -4.04
CA ALA A 94 18.61 1.35 -4.42
C ALA A 94 17.89 0.52 -3.34
N THR A 95 17.91 0.92 -2.06
CA THR A 95 17.49 0.05 -0.95
C THR A 95 16.40 0.63 -0.04
N ALA A 96 16.18 1.94 -0.01
CA ALA A 96 15.20 2.56 0.89
C ALA A 96 13.73 2.15 0.61
N HIS A 97 13.43 1.73 -0.63
CA HIS A 97 12.09 1.29 -1.03
C HIS A 97 11.72 -0.12 -0.53
N LEU A 98 12.69 -0.89 -0.01
CA LEU A 98 12.50 -2.30 0.32
C LEU A 98 11.43 -2.57 1.39
N VAL A 99 11.19 -1.61 2.30
CA VAL A 99 10.19 -1.74 3.38
C VAL A 99 8.85 -1.07 3.06
N PRO A 100 8.79 0.21 2.63
CA PRO A 100 7.51 0.84 2.30
C PRO A 100 6.69 0.03 1.31
N ARG A 101 7.37 -0.55 0.31
CA ARG A 101 6.75 -1.37 -0.71
C ARG A 101 6.06 -2.62 -0.17
N MET A 102 6.65 -3.22 0.85
CA MET A 102 6.07 -4.38 1.50
C MET A 102 4.74 -4.07 2.17
N GLN A 103 4.47 -2.79 2.43
CA GLN A 103 3.24 -2.29 3.03
C GLN A 103 2.21 -1.83 1.98
N GLU A 104 2.54 -1.88 0.68
CA GLU A 104 1.61 -1.56 -0.40
C GLU A 104 0.48 -2.61 -0.47
N LYS A 105 -0.76 -2.13 -0.71
CA LYS A 105 -1.98 -2.96 -0.84
C LYS A 105 -1.75 -4.06 -1.89
N GLY A 106 -2.17 -5.29 -1.58
CA GLY A 106 -1.95 -6.49 -2.42
C GLY A 106 -0.60 -7.20 -2.23
N THR A 107 0.48 -6.47 -1.96
CA THR A 107 1.78 -7.08 -1.63
C THR A 107 1.80 -7.60 -0.19
N VAL A 108 1.22 -6.82 0.74
CA VAL A 108 1.06 -7.22 2.15
C VAL A 108 0.32 -8.55 2.28
N ASP A 109 -0.80 -8.70 1.56
CA ASP A 109 -1.68 -9.87 1.67
C ASP A 109 -0.98 -11.16 1.23
N LEU A 110 -0.14 -11.05 0.19
CA LEU A 110 0.70 -12.15 -0.28
C LEU A 110 1.73 -12.57 0.79
N TYR A 111 2.36 -11.61 1.47
CA TYR A 111 3.30 -11.92 2.55
C TYR A 111 2.61 -12.48 3.80
N LEU A 112 1.41 -12.01 4.13
CA LEU A 112 0.62 -12.49 5.26
C LEU A 112 0.05 -13.90 5.04
N SER A 113 -0.09 -14.34 3.80
CA SER A 113 -0.47 -15.72 3.48
C SER A 113 0.63 -16.75 3.82
N ARG A 114 1.88 -16.30 3.94
CA ARG A 114 3.03 -17.15 4.30
C ARG A 114 3.23 -17.15 5.82
N PRO A 115 3.46 -18.31 6.47
CA PRO A 115 3.66 -18.40 7.92
C PRO A 115 5.07 -17.93 8.34
N VAL A 116 5.39 -16.65 8.12
CA VAL A 116 6.68 -16.02 8.45
C VAL A 116 6.44 -14.83 9.37
N SER A 117 7.21 -14.72 10.45
CA SER A 117 7.05 -13.58 11.37
C SER A 117 7.49 -12.26 10.71
N ARG A 118 6.73 -11.19 10.96
CA ARG A 118 6.95 -9.89 10.32
C ARG A 118 8.33 -9.29 10.62
N VAL A 119 8.82 -9.49 11.85
CA VAL A 119 10.18 -9.10 12.28
C VAL A 119 11.26 -9.84 11.49
N LYS A 120 11.12 -11.16 11.31
CA LYS A 120 12.08 -11.94 10.51
C LYS A 120 12.09 -11.48 9.06
N LEU A 121 10.94 -11.09 8.55
CA LEU A 121 10.82 -10.56 7.19
C LEU A 121 11.56 -9.23 7.05
N LEU A 122 11.30 -8.26 7.93
CA LEU A 122 12.01 -6.98 7.94
C LEU A 122 13.53 -7.16 8.05
N LEU A 123 14.00 -8.00 8.98
CA LEU A 123 15.43 -8.27 9.15
C LEU A 123 16.04 -8.93 7.91
N SER A 124 15.32 -9.86 7.26
CA SER A 124 15.81 -10.48 6.01
C SER A 124 15.96 -9.45 4.88
N ARG A 125 15.06 -8.46 4.80
CA ARG A 125 15.13 -7.37 3.82
C ARG A 125 16.25 -6.39 4.14
N TYR A 126 16.52 -6.14 5.42
CA TYR A 126 17.63 -5.29 5.86
C TYR A 126 18.97 -5.93 5.46
N VAL A 127 19.13 -7.23 5.73
CA VAL A 127 20.31 -8.00 5.32
C VAL A 127 20.44 -8.04 3.79
N ALA A 128 19.33 -8.24 3.06
CA ALA A 128 19.36 -8.19 1.60
C ALA A 128 19.79 -6.80 1.08
N GLY A 129 19.29 -5.72 1.67
CA GLY A 129 19.71 -4.36 1.34
C GLY A 129 21.19 -4.12 1.62
N LEU A 130 21.72 -4.61 2.74
CA LEU A 130 23.15 -4.58 3.05
C LEU A 130 24.00 -5.36 2.06
N ILE A 131 23.55 -6.55 1.63
CA ILE A 131 24.24 -7.34 0.61
C ILE A 131 24.25 -6.58 -0.71
N LEU A 132 23.11 -6.04 -1.16
CA LEU A 132 23.02 -5.25 -2.39
C LEU A 132 23.97 -4.05 -2.36
N ALA A 133 23.94 -3.30 -1.27
CA ALA A 133 24.82 -2.16 -1.07
C ALA A 133 26.29 -2.57 -1.04
N GLY A 134 26.62 -3.60 -0.25
CA GLY A 134 27.96 -4.14 -0.11
C GLY A 134 28.54 -4.65 -1.42
N SER A 135 27.75 -5.33 -2.25
CA SER A 135 28.18 -5.78 -3.58
C SER A 135 28.60 -4.60 -4.46
N ASN A 136 27.87 -3.49 -4.43
CA ASN A 136 28.24 -2.30 -5.21
C ASN A 136 29.44 -1.55 -4.61
N VAL A 137 29.55 -1.48 -3.28
CA VAL A 137 30.73 -0.90 -2.61
C VAL A 137 31.99 -1.69 -2.97
N ILE A 138 31.92 -3.03 -2.92
CA ILE A 138 33.01 -3.92 -3.34
C ILE A 138 33.34 -3.71 -4.82
N TYR A 139 32.32 -3.60 -5.66
CA TYR A 139 32.49 -3.34 -7.10
C TYR A 139 33.22 -2.02 -7.35
N LEU A 140 32.73 -0.91 -6.80
CA LEU A 140 33.37 0.42 -6.96
C LEU A 140 34.80 0.43 -6.43
N ILE A 141 34.96 0.10 -5.15
CA ILE A 141 36.26 0.19 -4.46
C ILE A 141 37.25 -0.80 -5.06
N GLY A 142 36.82 -2.03 -5.36
CA GLY A 142 37.65 -3.05 -5.99
C GLY A 142 38.09 -2.63 -7.39
N SER A 143 37.19 -2.13 -8.24
CA SER A 143 37.54 -1.65 -9.57
C SER A 143 38.49 -0.46 -9.54
N ILE A 144 38.25 0.51 -8.66
CA ILE A 144 39.12 1.69 -8.53
C ILE A 144 40.50 1.30 -8.01
N TRP A 145 40.57 0.45 -7.00
CA TRP A 145 41.82 -0.07 -6.48
C TRP A 145 42.61 -0.82 -7.56
N LEU A 146 41.95 -1.66 -8.37
CA LEU A 146 42.59 -2.36 -9.50
C LEU A 146 43.13 -1.37 -10.55
N ILE A 147 42.39 -0.31 -10.87
CA ILE A 147 42.83 0.72 -11.82
C ILE A 147 44.06 1.46 -11.29
N VAL A 148 44.03 1.86 -10.01
CA VAL A 148 45.17 2.57 -9.41
C VAL A 148 46.39 1.66 -9.33
N MET A 149 46.22 0.40 -8.90
CA MET A 149 47.27 -0.61 -8.88
C MET A 149 47.88 -0.81 -10.28
N TRP A 150 47.04 -0.92 -11.32
CA TRP A 150 47.51 -1.10 -12.68
C TRP A 150 48.26 0.13 -13.22
N LYS A 151 47.78 1.34 -12.94
CA LYS A 151 48.39 2.58 -13.47
C LYS A 151 49.61 3.05 -12.70
N THR A 152 49.66 2.83 -11.38
CA THR A 152 50.69 3.41 -10.51
C THR A 152 51.67 2.38 -9.95
N HIS A 153 51.35 1.09 -10.05
CA HIS A 153 52.06 -0.02 -9.39
C HIS A 153 52.15 0.07 -7.86
N VAL A 154 51.44 1.02 -7.25
CA VAL A 154 51.37 1.21 -5.80
C VAL A 154 50.18 0.44 -5.24
N VAL A 155 50.38 -0.26 -4.12
CA VAL A 155 49.33 -1.05 -3.46
C VAL A 155 49.07 -0.51 -2.06
N HIS A 156 47.82 -0.11 -1.81
CA HIS A 156 47.38 0.40 -0.50
C HIS A 156 46.17 -0.39 0.03
N PRO A 157 46.39 -1.43 0.85
CA PRO A 157 45.30 -2.25 1.40
C PRO A 157 44.29 -1.46 2.26
N ARG A 158 44.74 -0.35 2.85
CA ARG A 158 43.92 0.59 3.64
C ARG A 158 42.70 1.14 2.89
N PHE A 159 42.71 1.13 1.55
CA PHE A 159 41.57 1.54 0.73
C PHE A 159 40.32 0.64 0.96
N PHE A 160 40.50 -0.63 1.30
CA PHE A 160 39.38 -1.52 1.62
C PHE A 160 38.76 -1.23 3.00
N LEU A 161 39.54 -0.72 3.96
CA LEU A 161 39.01 -0.28 5.26
C LEU A 161 38.06 0.91 5.09
N ALA A 162 38.39 1.85 4.20
CA ALA A 162 37.48 2.92 3.81
C ALA A 162 36.14 2.37 3.26
N GLY A 163 36.19 1.28 2.48
CA GLY A 163 34.98 0.58 2.03
C GLY A 163 34.15 -0.04 3.14
N ALA A 164 34.79 -0.62 4.15
CA ALA A 164 34.10 -1.12 5.33
C ALA A 164 33.39 0.02 6.10
N VAL A 165 34.03 1.20 6.22
CA VAL A 165 33.41 2.38 6.84
C VAL A 165 32.23 2.91 6.01
N MET A 166 32.34 2.95 4.68
CA MET A 166 31.22 3.31 3.79
C MET A 166 30.03 2.37 3.98
N LEU A 167 30.26 1.05 3.99
CA LEU A 167 29.20 0.06 4.20
C LEU A 167 28.56 0.19 5.58
N PHE A 168 29.37 0.50 6.61
CA PHE A 168 28.87 0.76 7.97
C PHE A 168 27.93 1.97 8.03
N VAL A 169 28.29 3.09 7.37
CA VAL A 169 27.42 4.26 7.25
C VAL A 169 26.14 3.91 6.50
N ILE A 170 26.26 3.22 5.37
CA ILE A 170 25.10 2.80 4.57
C ILE A 170 24.16 1.94 5.41
N GLY A 171 24.68 0.99 6.18
CA GLY A 171 23.86 0.16 7.07
C GLY A 171 23.11 0.96 8.11
N THR A 172 23.77 1.95 8.72
CA THR A 172 23.12 2.83 9.70
C THR A 172 22.00 3.65 9.08
N LEU A 173 22.24 4.25 7.91
CA LEU A 173 21.24 5.03 7.18
C LEU A 173 20.10 4.15 6.66
N LEU A 174 20.40 2.92 6.25
CA LEU A 174 19.39 1.93 5.85
C LEU A 174 18.49 1.54 7.01
N ALA A 175 19.04 1.38 8.23
CA ALA A 175 18.24 1.10 9.43
C ALA A 175 17.27 2.23 9.73
N PHE A 176 17.71 3.49 9.58
CA PHE A 176 16.83 4.66 9.69
C PHE A 176 15.78 4.72 8.58
N ALA A 177 16.18 4.48 7.32
CA ALA A 177 15.26 4.42 6.18
C ALA A 177 14.16 3.38 6.40
N PHE A 178 14.52 2.23 6.99
CA PHE A 178 13.58 1.18 7.36
C PHE A 178 12.64 1.64 8.48
N ALA A 179 13.14 2.27 9.54
CA ALA A 179 12.29 2.82 10.61
C ALA A 179 11.26 3.81 10.06
N VAL A 180 11.70 4.78 9.25
CA VAL A 180 10.80 5.75 8.59
C VAL A 180 9.85 5.05 7.64
N GLY A 181 10.34 4.06 6.89
CA GLY A 181 9.53 3.31 5.92
C GLY A 181 8.46 2.45 6.59
N VAL A 182 8.73 1.91 7.77
CA VAL A 182 7.73 1.17 8.56
C VAL A 182 6.61 2.09 9.02
N VAL A 183 6.96 3.30 9.47
CA VAL A 183 6.01 4.25 10.08
C VAL A 183 5.19 4.99 9.03
N THR A 184 5.81 5.33 7.89
CA THR A 184 5.18 6.21 6.89
C THR A 184 4.59 5.48 5.69
N SER A 185 4.91 4.19 5.52
CA SER A 185 4.54 3.39 4.34
C SER A 185 4.89 4.05 2.99
N SER A 186 5.81 5.03 2.99
CA SER A 186 6.13 5.85 1.82
C SER A 186 7.60 5.76 1.44
N THR A 187 7.86 5.30 0.22
CA THR A 187 9.21 5.23 -0.36
C THR A 187 9.85 6.61 -0.47
N ALA A 188 9.08 7.61 -0.94
CA ALA A 188 9.58 8.96 -1.12
C ALA A 188 10.00 9.58 0.23
N VAL A 189 9.17 9.44 1.27
CA VAL A 189 9.47 9.98 2.61
C VAL A 189 10.67 9.28 3.22
N SER A 190 10.77 7.95 3.09
CA SER A 190 11.95 7.19 3.56
C SER A 190 13.25 7.68 2.91
N ILE A 191 13.26 7.87 1.59
CA ILE A 191 14.43 8.39 0.85
C ILE A 191 14.77 9.82 1.29
N MET A 192 13.79 10.73 1.27
CA MET A 192 13.99 12.14 1.60
C MET A 192 14.47 12.34 3.04
N ALA A 193 13.87 11.63 3.99
CA ALA A 193 14.28 11.70 5.40
C ALA A 193 15.70 11.17 5.59
N THR A 194 16.07 10.09 4.90
CA THR A 194 17.41 9.49 5.02
C THR A 194 18.50 10.40 4.45
N TYR A 195 18.25 11.01 3.28
CA TYR A 195 19.17 12.03 2.76
C TYR A 195 19.20 13.28 3.63
N GLY A 196 18.04 13.72 4.14
CA GLY A 196 17.96 14.79 5.13
C GLY A 196 18.90 14.50 6.30
N LEU A 197 18.77 13.32 6.92
CA LEU A 197 19.62 12.90 8.03
C LEU A 197 21.11 12.91 7.67
N PHE A 198 21.47 12.42 6.48
CA PHE A 198 22.84 12.42 5.99
C PHE A 198 23.41 13.85 5.88
N PHE A 199 22.68 14.78 5.26
CA PHE A 199 23.11 16.18 5.11
C PHE A 199 23.08 16.96 6.43
N PHE A 200 22.11 16.69 7.30
CA PHE A 200 22.10 17.26 8.66
C PHE A 200 23.32 16.82 9.47
N GLY A 201 23.73 15.55 9.35
CA GLY A 201 24.98 15.06 9.94
C GLY A 201 26.21 15.81 9.42
N LEU A 202 26.27 16.16 8.14
CA LEU A 202 27.33 17.01 7.56
C LEU A 202 27.42 18.40 8.20
N MET A 203 26.27 19.02 8.49
CA MET A 203 26.26 20.34 9.14
C MET A 203 26.70 20.26 10.60
N LEU A 204 26.38 19.17 11.29
CA LEU A 204 26.65 19.00 12.72
C LEU A 204 28.12 18.73 13.08
N VAL A 205 29.00 18.47 12.11
CA VAL A 205 30.45 18.41 12.36
C VAL A 205 30.97 19.72 12.97
N GLY A 206 30.34 20.85 12.62
CA GLY A 206 30.64 22.18 13.15
C GLY A 206 29.80 22.59 14.36
N HIS A 207 29.16 21.64 15.06
CA HIS A 207 28.17 21.94 16.10
C HIS A 207 28.69 22.92 17.16
N GLU A 208 29.95 22.85 17.59
CA GLU A 208 30.52 23.80 18.56
C GLU A 208 30.49 25.24 18.05
N ARG A 209 30.82 25.46 16.77
CA ARG A 209 30.79 26.78 16.14
C ARG A 209 29.37 27.29 15.95
N ILE A 210 28.46 26.39 15.58
CA ILE A 210 27.04 26.69 15.44
C ILE A 210 26.45 27.06 16.82
N ALA A 211 26.76 26.29 17.86
CA ALA A 211 26.34 26.53 19.23
C ALA A 211 26.89 27.85 19.77
N ALA A 212 28.16 28.16 19.51
CA ALA A 212 28.79 29.42 19.91
C ALA A 212 28.22 30.65 19.18
N ALA A 213 27.64 30.48 18.00
CA ALA A 213 26.98 31.55 17.25
C ALA A 213 25.54 31.83 17.71
N LEU A 214 24.96 30.99 18.57
CA LEU A 214 23.59 31.13 19.04
C LEU A 214 23.51 32.01 20.29
N SER A 215 22.53 32.91 20.33
CA SER A 215 22.36 33.87 21.42
C SER A 215 21.66 33.30 22.65
N LYS A 216 20.91 32.20 22.50
CA LYS A 216 20.14 31.59 23.59
C LYS A 216 20.74 30.24 23.97
N GLU A 217 20.92 30.01 25.28
CA GLU A 217 21.48 28.76 25.82
C GLU A 217 20.69 27.53 25.38
N TRP A 218 19.35 27.59 25.39
CA TRP A 218 18.52 26.45 24.99
C TRP A 218 18.77 26.02 23.54
N GLN A 219 19.09 26.96 22.64
CA GLN A 219 19.39 26.66 21.23
C GLN A 219 20.75 25.97 21.10
N ALA A 220 21.76 26.44 21.84
CA ALA A 220 23.08 25.81 21.91
C ALA A 220 22.98 24.39 22.50
N THR A 221 22.23 24.20 23.59
CA THR A 221 21.97 22.89 24.18
C THR A 221 21.25 21.96 23.21
N MET A 222 20.27 22.47 22.46
CA MET A 222 19.55 21.69 21.44
C MET A 222 20.49 21.20 20.33
N ILE A 223 21.38 22.06 19.81
CA ILE A 223 22.36 21.66 18.78
C ILE A 223 23.31 20.59 19.32
N ASN A 224 23.81 20.75 20.55
CA ASN A 224 24.67 19.76 21.20
C ASN A 224 23.94 18.43 21.43
N ALA A 225 22.68 18.47 21.86
CA ALA A 225 21.86 17.26 22.00
C ALA A 225 21.66 16.56 20.64
N LEU A 226 21.36 17.34 19.59
CA LEU A 226 21.15 16.82 18.25
C LEU A 226 22.42 16.16 17.70
N TYR A 227 23.60 16.73 17.96
CA TYR A 227 24.89 16.13 17.63
C TYR A 227 25.04 14.73 18.23
N TRP A 228 24.69 14.56 19.51
CA TRP A 228 24.81 13.26 20.18
C TRP A 228 23.79 12.24 19.69
N VAL A 229 22.58 12.67 19.30
CA VAL A 229 21.52 11.79 18.80
C VAL A 229 21.74 11.36 17.35
N ILE A 230 22.13 12.27 16.45
CA ILE A 230 22.26 12.00 15.00
C ILE A 230 23.52 11.18 14.69
N PRO A 231 23.52 10.32 13.64
CA PRO A 231 24.71 9.60 13.19
C PRO A 231 25.80 10.54 12.67
N LYS A 232 27.07 10.20 12.95
CA LYS A 232 28.25 11.05 12.68
C LYS A 232 28.74 10.83 11.25
N THR A 233 27.86 11.07 10.27
CA THR A 233 28.13 10.80 8.84
C THR A 233 29.35 11.59 8.36
N ALA A 234 29.48 12.84 8.79
CA ALA A 234 30.59 13.72 8.42
C ALA A 234 31.94 13.23 8.93
N GLU A 235 32.03 12.90 10.22
CA GLU A 235 33.24 12.37 10.84
C GLU A 235 33.60 11.00 10.26
N LEU A 236 32.63 10.16 9.95
CA LEU A 236 32.91 8.88 9.28
C LEU A 236 33.39 9.08 7.83
N GLY A 237 32.91 10.13 7.14
CA GLY A 237 33.48 10.57 5.87
C GLY A 237 34.93 11.07 6.01
N GLN A 238 35.24 11.80 7.08
CA GLN A 238 36.62 12.18 7.41
C GLN A 238 37.50 10.97 7.76
N ALA A 239 36.95 9.98 8.44
CA ALA A 239 37.64 8.73 8.75
C ALA A 239 37.96 7.92 7.48
N VAL A 240 37.06 7.92 6.48
CA VAL A 240 37.34 7.36 5.15
C VAL A 240 38.57 8.01 4.53
N VAL A 241 38.62 9.35 4.51
CA VAL A 241 39.79 10.10 4.00
C VAL A 241 41.05 9.77 4.80
N ALA A 242 40.93 9.70 6.14
CA ALA A 242 42.04 9.38 7.03
C ALA A 242 42.63 7.98 6.76
N TYR A 243 41.77 6.97 6.56
CA TYR A 243 42.21 5.62 6.22
C TYR A 243 42.92 5.57 4.87
N VAL A 244 42.46 6.33 3.87
CA VAL A 244 43.07 6.34 2.54
C VAL A 244 44.42 7.06 2.57
N ALA A 245 44.49 8.27 3.13
CA ALA A 245 45.72 9.06 3.13
C ALA A 245 46.77 8.65 4.19
N GLY A 246 46.38 7.94 5.26
CA GLY A 246 47.27 7.45 6.32
C GLY A 246 47.94 8.57 7.13
N ASP A 247 49.26 8.50 7.33
CA ASP A 247 50.00 9.45 8.19
C ASP A 247 50.09 10.87 7.64
N GLN A 248 49.63 11.11 6.40
CA GLN A 248 49.81 12.37 5.68
C GLN A 248 48.65 13.37 5.91
N VAL A 249 47.79 13.11 6.89
CA VAL A 249 46.54 13.83 7.05
C VAL A 249 46.64 14.84 8.19
N PRO A 250 46.11 16.06 8.04
CA PRO A 250 46.02 17.02 9.14
C PRO A 250 45.41 16.41 10.39
N MET A 251 45.97 16.72 11.57
CA MET A 251 45.58 16.15 12.86
C MET A 251 44.07 16.21 13.14
N ARG A 252 43.39 17.26 12.63
CA ARG A 252 41.93 17.42 12.70
C ARG A 252 41.12 16.29 12.04
N ILE A 253 41.59 15.75 10.92
CA ILE A 253 40.91 14.66 10.19
C ILE A 253 41.33 13.31 10.78
N ALA A 254 42.59 13.18 11.24
CA ALA A 254 43.05 11.99 11.95
C ALA A 254 42.25 11.73 13.25
N ALA A 255 41.78 12.79 13.92
CA ALA A 255 40.91 12.68 15.10
C ALA A 255 39.59 11.93 14.84
N ALA A 256 39.14 11.87 13.58
CA ALA A 256 37.94 11.13 13.19
C ALA A 256 38.10 9.60 13.31
N LEU A 257 39.34 9.09 13.42
CA LEU A 257 39.63 7.67 13.71
C LEU A 257 39.38 7.29 15.17
N SER A 258 39.01 8.24 16.02
CA SER A 258 38.60 7.95 17.40
C SER A 258 37.40 6.98 17.41
N PRO A 259 37.23 6.15 18.46
CA PRO A 259 36.14 5.17 18.49
C PRO A 259 34.75 5.79 18.66
N MET A 260 34.67 7.04 19.12
CA MET A 260 33.40 7.65 19.54
C MET A 260 32.39 7.87 18.39
N PRO A 261 32.79 8.39 17.21
CA PRO A 261 31.88 8.51 16.06
C PRO A 261 31.32 7.16 15.59
N PHE A 262 32.13 6.09 15.65
CA PHE A 262 31.68 4.74 15.29
C PHE A 262 30.67 4.18 16.28
N ILE A 263 30.95 4.28 17.58
CA ILE A 263 30.07 3.75 18.63
C ILE A 263 28.71 4.46 18.61
N THR A 264 28.72 5.79 18.56
CA THR A 264 27.47 6.58 18.57
C THR A 264 26.63 6.35 17.31
N THR A 265 27.26 6.22 16.15
CA THR A 265 26.59 5.90 14.89
C THR A 265 26.02 4.47 14.90
N ALA A 266 26.77 3.50 15.43
CA ALA A 266 26.29 2.12 15.58
C ALA A 266 25.09 2.06 16.52
N ALA A 267 25.15 2.74 17.66
CA ALA A 267 24.06 2.83 18.62
C ALA A 267 22.80 3.41 17.96
N PHE A 268 22.93 4.49 17.19
CA PHE A 268 21.82 5.07 16.44
C PHE A 268 21.20 4.06 15.45
N GLY A 269 22.01 3.33 14.68
CA GLY A 269 21.54 2.32 13.75
C GLY A 269 20.77 1.18 14.45
N VAL A 270 21.30 0.70 15.57
CA VAL A 270 20.65 -0.34 16.40
C VAL A 270 19.32 0.15 16.96
N VAL A 271 19.29 1.38 17.49
CA VAL A 271 18.04 1.99 18.00
C VAL A 271 17.01 2.15 16.89
N CYS A 272 17.40 2.61 15.70
CA CYS A 272 16.49 2.72 14.56
C CYS A 272 15.92 1.35 14.15
N LEU A 273 16.76 0.32 14.06
CA LEU A 273 16.32 -1.02 13.68
C LEU A 273 15.41 -1.64 14.76
N ALA A 274 15.73 -1.41 16.04
CA ALA A 274 14.89 -1.83 17.16
C ALA A 274 13.54 -1.10 17.15
N ALA A 275 13.54 0.21 16.89
CA ALA A 275 12.32 1.01 16.75
C ALA A 275 11.47 0.53 15.56
N ALA A 276 12.08 0.18 14.42
CA ALA A 276 11.38 -0.39 13.28
C ALA A 276 10.70 -1.73 13.64
N CYS A 277 11.42 -2.62 14.33
CA CYS A 277 10.88 -3.88 14.81
C CYS A 277 9.76 -3.67 15.85
N ALA A 278 9.95 -2.75 16.80
CA ALA A 278 8.98 -2.41 17.82
C ALA A 278 7.72 -1.79 17.21
N ALA A 279 7.85 -0.86 16.26
CA ALA A 279 6.74 -0.30 15.52
C ALA A 279 5.93 -1.38 14.80
N LEU A 280 6.59 -2.43 14.28
CA LEU A 280 5.92 -3.58 13.65
C LEU A 280 5.22 -4.54 14.62
N LEU A 281 5.67 -4.59 15.88
CA LEU A 281 5.07 -5.38 16.96
C LEU A 281 3.95 -4.62 17.67
N LEU A 282 4.13 -3.32 17.87
CA LEU A 282 3.20 -2.38 18.50
C LEU A 282 2.15 -1.84 17.53
N ALA A 283 2.35 -2.03 16.23
CA ALA A 283 1.28 -1.98 15.25
C ALA A 283 0.31 -3.16 15.52
N VAL A 284 -0.49 -3.01 16.58
CA VAL A 284 -1.92 -3.29 16.55
C VAL A 284 -2.42 -2.79 15.19
N PRO A 285 -3.31 -3.47 14.47
CA PRO A 285 -3.79 -3.01 13.17
C PRO A 285 -4.59 -1.71 13.36
N VAL A 286 -3.87 -0.60 13.55
CA VAL A 286 -4.26 0.78 13.39
C VAL A 286 -3.67 1.21 12.04
N LEU A 287 -3.79 0.35 11.04
CA LEU A 287 -4.18 0.87 9.74
C LEU A 287 -5.67 1.09 9.91
N ALA A 288 -6.11 2.34 9.79
CA ALA A 288 -7.51 2.56 9.46
C ALA A 288 -7.82 1.62 8.30
N LYS A 289 -8.74 0.67 8.49
CA LYS A 289 -9.23 -0.09 7.35
C LYS A 289 -9.87 0.95 6.46
N THR A 290 -9.19 1.35 5.38
CA THR A 290 -9.66 2.37 4.43
C THR A 290 -10.54 1.77 3.34
N ASP A 291 -11.01 0.53 3.55
CA ASP A 291 -11.85 -0.17 2.59
C ASP A 291 -13.33 0.12 2.88
N ALA A 292 -14.16 0.19 1.85
CA ALA A 292 -15.60 0.44 1.97
C ALA A 292 -16.31 -0.44 3.03
N LEU A 293 -15.82 -1.66 3.26
CA LEU A 293 -16.37 -2.61 4.23
C LEU A 293 -16.12 -2.22 5.71
N SER A 294 -15.12 -1.38 5.99
CA SER A 294 -14.87 -0.92 7.36
C SER A 294 -15.84 0.15 7.83
N LEU A 295 -16.59 0.74 6.88
CA LEU A 295 -17.53 1.82 7.12
C LEU A 295 -18.97 1.33 7.27
N ILE A 296 -19.19 0.01 7.26
CA ILE A 296 -20.52 -0.55 7.51
C ILE A 296 -20.97 -0.10 8.91
N PRO A 297 -22.09 0.62 9.07
CA PRO A 297 -22.54 1.08 10.37
C PRO A 297 -22.79 -0.10 11.33
N SER A 298 -22.46 0.08 12.61
CA SER A 298 -22.56 -0.99 13.59
C SER A 298 -23.99 -1.51 13.83
N ASP A 299 -24.97 -0.64 13.59
CA ASP A 299 -26.40 -0.89 13.74
C ASP A 299 -27.10 -1.09 12.39
N ALA A 300 -26.37 -1.37 11.31
CA ALA A 300 -26.93 -1.57 9.98
C ALA A 300 -28.11 -2.56 9.97
N VAL A 301 -29.16 -2.22 9.23
CA VAL A 301 -30.34 -3.05 9.01
C VAL A 301 -30.23 -3.83 7.70
N THR A 302 -29.66 -3.20 6.67
CA THR A 302 -29.32 -3.87 5.41
C THR A 302 -27.86 -3.60 5.11
N VAL A 303 -27.15 -4.60 4.60
CA VAL A 303 -25.81 -4.44 4.04
C VAL A 303 -25.73 -5.20 2.74
N GLY A 304 -25.36 -4.51 1.65
CA GLY A 304 -25.10 -5.08 0.34
C GLY A 304 -23.70 -4.74 -0.11
N VAL A 305 -23.02 -5.69 -0.73
CA VAL A 305 -21.67 -5.51 -1.25
C VAL A 305 -21.57 -6.13 -2.63
N VAL A 306 -20.98 -5.38 -3.56
CA VAL A 306 -20.67 -5.84 -4.91
C VAL A 306 -19.19 -5.59 -5.17
N LYS A 307 -18.45 -6.65 -5.48
CA LYS A 307 -17.03 -6.60 -5.84
C LYS A 307 -16.89 -6.57 -7.36
N LEU A 308 -17.04 -5.37 -7.90
CA LEU A 308 -16.98 -5.10 -9.34
C LEU A 308 -15.66 -5.56 -9.96
N ALA A 309 -14.54 -5.45 -9.25
CA ALA A 309 -13.24 -5.90 -9.74
C ALA A 309 -13.19 -7.41 -10.07
N GLU A 310 -13.79 -8.25 -9.21
CA GLU A 310 -13.88 -9.70 -9.43
C GLU A 310 -14.80 -10.02 -10.62
N MET A 311 -15.85 -9.20 -10.81
CA MET A 311 -16.75 -9.34 -11.96
C MET A 311 -16.05 -8.99 -13.27
N ARG A 312 -15.14 -8.00 -13.35
CA ARG A 312 -14.50 -7.60 -14.63
C ARG A 312 -13.76 -8.74 -15.33
N SER A 313 -13.18 -9.67 -14.58
CA SER A 313 -12.50 -10.85 -15.14
C SER A 313 -13.47 -11.94 -15.61
N SER A 314 -14.76 -11.81 -15.33
CA SER A 314 -15.75 -12.81 -15.68
C SER A 314 -16.27 -12.67 -17.11
N PRO A 315 -16.43 -13.78 -17.85
CA PRO A 315 -17.18 -13.84 -19.12
C PRO A 315 -18.67 -13.43 -19.01
N LEU A 316 -19.23 -13.34 -17.80
CA LEU A 316 -20.61 -12.92 -17.52
C LEU A 316 -20.77 -11.41 -17.33
N SER A 317 -19.66 -10.69 -17.24
CA SER A 317 -19.64 -9.29 -16.84
C SER A 317 -20.06 -8.33 -17.94
N SER A 318 -19.75 -8.62 -19.21
CA SER A 318 -20.14 -7.77 -20.33
C SER A 318 -21.66 -7.60 -20.42
N THR A 319 -22.43 -8.67 -20.20
CA THR A 319 -23.89 -8.62 -20.23
C THR A 319 -24.49 -7.85 -19.05
N LEU A 320 -23.89 -7.93 -17.87
CA LEU A 320 -24.32 -7.18 -16.68
C LEU A 320 -23.91 -5.69 -16.75
N PHE A 321 -22.72 -5.41 -17.28
CA PHE A 321 -22.21 -4.06 -17.46
C PHE A 321 -22.90 -3.33 -18.61
N GLU A 322 -23.28 -4.00 -19.70
CA GLU A 322 -24.08 -3.39 -20.78
C GLU A 322 -25.44 -2.85 -20.31
N GLN A 323 -26.08 -3.50 -19.32
CA GLN A 323 -27.31 -2.97 -18.72
C GLN A 323 -27.03 -1.83 -17.74
N THR A 324 -25.92 -1.89 -17.01
CA THR A 324 -25.50 -0.82 -16.09
C THR A 324 -25.11 0.46 -16.85
N ASP A 325 -24.51 0.32 -18.02
CA ASP A 325 -24.20 1.43 -18.92
C ASP A 325 -25.49 2.09 -19.44
N LYS A 326 -26.58 1.33 -19.68
CA LYS A 326 -27.89 1.90 -20.04
C LYS A 326 -28.53 2.70 -18.90
N VAL A 327 -28.36 2.26 -17.64
CA VAL A 327 -28.84 2.98 -16.44
C VAL A 327 -28.01 4.24 -16.19
N SER A 328 -26.72 4.20 -16.50
CA SER A 328 -25.80 5.34 -16.40
C SER A 328 -25.96 6.35 -17.56
N ALA A 329 -26.66 5.98 -18.64
CA ALA A 329 -26.84 6.75 -19.87
C ALA A 329 -28.05 7.70 -19.85
N HIS A 330 -28.56 8.09 -18.68
CA HIS A 330 -29.69 9.03 -18.58
C HIS A 330 -29.29 10.33 -17.89
N GLY A 331 -29.45 11.46 -18.58
CA GLY A 331 -29.43 12.82 -18.01
C GLY A 331 -28.07 13.33 -17.54
N ASP A 332 -28.07 14.04 -16.40
CA ASP A 332 -26.91 14.77 -15.86
C ASP A 332 -25.83 13.88 -15.24
N ALA A 333 -26.16 12.64 -14.87
CA ALA A 333 -25.23 11.68 -14.27
C ALA A 333 -24.16 11.23 -15.27
N GLU A 334 -24.53 10.94 -16.51
CA GLU A 334 -23.57 10.57 -17.57
C GLU A 334 -22.61 11.72 -17.87
N ARG A 335 -23.13 12.95 -17.88
CA ARG A 335 -22.34 14.17 -18.09
C ARG A 335 -21.36 14.38 -16.92
N PHE A 336 -21.81 14.15 -15.68
CA PHE A 336 -20.97 14.19 -14.49
C PHE A 336 -19.84 13.16 -14.56
N LEU A 337 -20.16 11.89 -14.86
CA LEU A 337 -19.17 10.81 -14.94
C LEU A 337 -18.13 11.09 -16.04
N ARG A 338 -18.57 11.57 -17.21
CA ARG A 338 -17.66 11.96 -18.31
C ARG A 338 -16.75 13.13 -17.95
N GLU A 339 -17.28 14.20 -17.36
CA GLU A 339 -16.47 15.36 -16.94
C GLU A 339 -15.50 15.03 -15.80
N ALA A 340 -15.92 14.20 -14.86
CA ALA A 340 -15.07 13.70 -13.79
C ALA A 340 -14.00 12.73 -14.31
N GLY A 341 -14.21 12.14 -15.49
CA GLY A 341 -13.36 11.10 -16.07
C GLY A 341 -13.46 9.77 -15.32
N LEU A 342 -14.62 9.47 -14.73
CA LEU A 342 -14.89 8.24 -13.98
C LEU A 342 -15.67 7.26 -14.85
N GLN A 343 -15.13 6.06 -15.05
CA GLN A 343 -15.79 4.94 -15.68
C GLN A 343 -16.08 3.88 -14.62
N PRO A 344 -17.30 3.83 -14.04
CA PRO A 344 -17.64 2.93 -12.92
C PRO A 344 -17.21 1.48 -13.15
N THR A 345 -17.41 0.97 -14.37
CA THR A 345 -17.10 -0.42 -14.76
C THR A 345 -15.60 -0.74 -14.76
N ARG A 346 -14.72 0.27 -14.86
CA ARG A 346 -13.25 0.10 -14.86
C ARG A 346 -12.58 0.63 -13.60
N ASP A 347 -13.16 1.64 -13.00
CA ASP A 347 -12.51 2.46 -11.98
C ASP A 347 -13.00 2.12 -10.57
N ILE A 348 -14.20 1.57 -10.39
CA ILE A 348 -14.76 1.22 -9.08
C ILE A 348 -14.60 -0.28 -8.84
N ASP A 349 -13.87 -0.65 -7.79
CA ASP A 349 -13.53 -2.03 -7.47
C ASP A 349 -14.55 -2.69 -6.53
N VAL A 350 -15.06 -1.95 -5.55
CA VAL A 350 -16.05 -2.42 -4.57
C VAL A 350 -17.09 -1.34 -4.33
N VAL A 351 -18.37 -1.73 -4.26
CA VAL A 351 -19.46 -0.88 -3.77
C VAL A 351 -20.09 -1.57 -2.57
N MET A 352 -20.16 -0.86 -1.45
CA MET A 352 -20.89 -1.24 -0.25
C MET A 352 -22.08 -0.29 -0.09
N VAL A 353 -23.25 -0.85 0.19
CA VAL A 353 -24.47 -0.11 0.52
C VAL A 353 -24.95 -0.60 1.87
N ALA A 354 -25.20 0.33 2.79
CA ALA A 354 -25.77 0.03 4.09
C ALA A 354 -26.92 0.99 4.41
N THR A 355 -27.87 0.52 5.21
CA THR A 355 -28.94 1.37 5.75
C THR A 355 -29.03 1.22 7.26
N THR A 356 -29.37 2.31 7.94
CA THR A 356 -29.57 2.39 9.39
C THR A 356 -30.87 3.09 9.72
N LEU A 357 -31.44 2.80 10.89
CA LEU A 357 -32.60 3.52 11.41
C LEU A 357 -32.11 4.79 12.10
N ARG A 358 -32.61 5.98 11.70
CA ARG A 358 -32.23 7.24 12.39
C ARG A 358 -32.62 7.24 13.86
N THR A 359 -33.76 6.62 14.17
CA THR A 359 -34.24 6.48 15.54
C THR A 359 -34.72 5.05 15.79
N PRO A 360 -34.53 4.49 17.00
CA PRO A 360 -34.93 3.13 17.32
C PRO A 360 -36.43 2.83 17.16
N LEU A 361 -37.28 3.86 17.06
CA LEU A 361 -38.73 3.78 16.93
C LEU A 361 -39.29 4.44 15.65
N GLY A 362 -38.43 5.04 14.81
CA GLY A 362 -38.83 5.77 13.61
C GLY A 362 -38.92 4.90 12.36
N HIS A 363 -39.41 5.52 11.27
CA HIS A 363 -39.52 4.93 9.94
C HIS A 363 -38.47 5.49 8.96
N ASP A 364 -37.70 6.50 9.37
CA ASP A 364 -36.69 7.16 8.53
C ASP A 364 -35.37 6.36 8.52
N ALA A 365 -34.87 6.13 7.32
CA ALA A 365 -33.60 5.47 7.07
C ALA A 365 -32.51 6.48 6.72
N ASP A 366 -31.32 6.23 7.25
CA ASP A 366 -30.09 6.73 6.67
C ASP A 366 -29.53 5.69 5.71
N ILE A 367 -29.02 6.18 4.59
CA ILE A 367 -28.40 5.37 3.54
C ILE A 367 -26.95 5.79 3.46
N LEU A 368 -26.07 4.79 3.46
CA LEU A 368 -24.64 4.96 3.27
C LEU A 368 -24.19 4.08 2.11
N ILE A 369 -23.48 4.68 1.17
CA ILE A 369 -22.83 4.01 0.06
C ILE A 369 -21.34 4.35 0.17
N ALA A 370 -20.50 3.33 0.27
CA ALA A 370 -19.05 3.49 0.19
C ALA A 370 -18.52 2.76 -1.04
N ALA A 371 -17.79 3.47 -1.89
CA ALA A 371 -17.17 2.91 -3.09
C ALA A 371 -15.64 3.00 -2.97
N ASP A 372 -14.96 1.87 -3.12
CA ASP A 372 -13.50 1.77 -3.24
C ASP A 372 -13.13 1.62 -4.72
N GLY A 373 -12.14 2.39 -5.19
CA GLY A 373 -11.77 2.45 -6.58
C GLY A 373 -10.55 3.30 -6.86
N ARG A 374 -10.43 3.78 -8.10
CA ARG A 374 -9.31 4.58 -8.59
C ARG A 374 -9.84 5.82 -9.28
N PHE A 375 -9.87 6.94 -8.58
CA PHE A 375 -10.41 8.17 -9.15
C PHE A 375 -9.70 9.42 -8.64
N ASN A 376 -9.89 10.50 -9.39
CA ASN A 376 -9.31 11.79 -9.05
C ASN A 376 -10.33 12.61 -8.24
N ALA A 377 -10.14 12.67 -6.92
CA ALA A 377 -11.01 13.41 -6.01
C ALA A 377 -11.13 14.90 -6.40
N ASP A 378 -10.07 15.54 -6.87
CA ASP A 378 -10.11 16.96 -7.29
C ASP A 378 -10.97 17.20 -8.54
N ARG A 379 -11.05 16.22 -9.45
CA ARG A 379 -11.96 16.30 -10.61
C ARG A 379 -13.40 16.09 -10.19
N LEU A 380 -13.66 15.08 -9.35
CA LEU A 380 -15.00 14.78 -8.84
C LEU A 380 -15.57 15.95 -8.02
N THR A 381 -14.78 16.51 -7.11
CA THR A 381 -15.20 17.66 -6.30
C THR A 381 -15.45 18.91 -7.14
N ARG A 382 -14.61 19.21 -8.13
CA ARG A 382 -14.88 20.31 -9.07
C ARG A 382 -16.16 20.08 -9.87
N ALA A 383 -16.39 18.86 -10.36
CA ALA A 383 -17.60 18.51 -11.10
C ALA A 383 -18.87 18.60 -10.23
N LEU A 384 -18.78 18.30 -8.93
CA LEU A 384 -19.87 18.49 -7.96
C LEU A 384 -20.15 19.97 -7.71
N VAL A 385 -19.12 20.77 -7.41
CA VAL A 385 -19.28 22.21 -7.14
C VAL A 385 -19.83 22.94 -8.36
N ALA A 386 -19.38 22.59 -9.57
CA ALA A 386 -19.90 23.13 -10.82
C ALA A 386 -21.40 22.85 -11.03
N ARG A 387 -21.94 21.85 -10.34
CA ARG A 387 -23.37 21.47 -10.36
C ARG A 387 -24.16 22.03 -9.16
N GLY A 388 -23.57 22.93 -8.38
CA GLY A 388 -24.23 23.56 -7.24
C GLY A 388 -24.09 22.81 -5.93
N ALA A 389 -23.16 21.85 -5.81
CA ALA A 389 -22.89 21.22 -4.53
C ALA A 389 -22.19 22.18 -3.55
N GLU A 390 -22.70 22.27 -2.33
CA GLU A 390 -22.14 23.14 -1.29
C GLU A 390 -21.07 22.41 -0.49
N LYS A 391 -19.88 22.99 -0.43
CA LYS A 391 -18.78 22.45 0.37
C LYS A 391 -19.01 22.74 1.86
N ARG A 392 -19.00 21.70 2.69
CA ARG A 392 -19.05 21.75 4.15
C ARG A 392 -17.86 21.03 4.78
N SER A 393 -17.63 21.29 6.06
CA SER A 393 -16.56 20.66 6.83
C SER A 393 -17.11 20.13 8.14
N SER A 394 -16.70 18.92 8.51
CA SER A 394 -16.88 18.35 9.84
C SER A 394 -15.53 18.32 10.58
N ALA A 395 -15.52 17.88 11.84
CA ALA A 395 -14.29 17.65 12.60
C ALA A 395 -13.36 16.59 11.96
N HIS A 396 -13.90 15.74 11.07
CA HIS A 396 -13.23 14.56 10.53
C HIS A 396 -13.05 14.58 9.00
N GLY A 397 -13.43 15.67 8.32
CA GLY A 397 -13.19 15.82 6.89
C GLY A 397 -14.11 16.82 6.20
N THR A 398 -13.83 17.06 4.92
CA THR A 398 -14.69 17.85 4.03
C THR A 398 -15.72 16.95 3.35
N TYR A 399 -16.95 17.45 3.21
CA TYR A 399 -18.01 16.81 2.45
C TYR A 399 -18.80 17.85 1.64
N PHE A 400 -19.62 17.39 0.71
CA PHE A 400 -20.36 18.21 -0.24
C PHE A 400 -21.84 17.87 -0.16
N ILE A 401 -22.69 18.86 0.08
CA ILE A 401 -24.15 18.70 0.04
C ILE A 401 -24.61 18.84 -1.41
N LEU A 402 -25.36 17.86 -1.90
CA LEU A 402 -25.93 17.86 -3.22
C LEU A 402 -27.20 18.73 -3.27
N PRO A 403 -27.38 19.54 -4.32
CA PRO A 403 -28.61 20.30 -4.51
C PRO A 403 -29.79 19.36 -4.71
N THR A 404 -30.92 19.66 -4.07
CA THR A 404 -32.13 18.82 -4.06
C THR A 404 -33.24 19.48 -4.88
N GLU A 405 -33.76 18.81 -5.92
CA GLU A 405 -34.88 19.32 -6.73
C GLU A 405 -36.28 18.91 -6.23
N ARG A 406 -36.37 17.88 -5.37
CA ARG A 406 -37.62 17.40 -4.75
C ARG A 406 -37.39 16.91 -3.32
N ASP A 407 -38.05 17.58 -2.39
CA ASP A 407 -38.37 17.27 -0.98
C ASP A 407 -37.34 16.55 -0.06
N ASP A 408 -36.99 17.29 1.00
CA ASP A 408 -36.52 16.96 2.36
C ASP A 408 -35.30 16.03 2.61
N ARG A 409 -34.53 15.63 1.60
CA ARG A 409 -33.34 14.78 1.83
C ARG A 409 -32.07 15.32 1.17
N SER A 410 -31.31 16.12 1.92
CA SER A 410 -29.97 16.56 1.50
C SER A 410 -29.00 15.37 1.44
N GLY A 411 -28.79 14.87 0.22
CA GLY A 411 -27.72 13.92 -0.07
C GLY A 411 -26.35 14.56 0.12
N ALA A 412 -25.41 13.83 0.67
CA ALA A 412 -24.05 14.26 0.91
C ALA A 412 -23.05 13.32 0.24
N VAL A 413 -21.91 13.87 -0.17
CA VAL A 413 -20.80 13.13 -0.76
C VAL A 413 -19.49 13.58 -0.13
N ALA A 414 -18.62 12.64 0.22
CA ALA A 414 -17.26 12.91 0.67
C ALA A 414 -16.25 12.08 -0.11
N PHE A 415 -15.07 12.65 -0.34
CA PHE A 415 -13.92 11.96 -0.93
C PHE A 415 -12.75 12.08 0.05
N PRO A 416 -12.63 11.16 1.03
CA PRO A 416 -11.60 11.27 2.07
C PRO A 416 -10.18 11.03 1.55
N ASP A 417 -10.04 10.33 0.42
CA ASP A 417 -8.79 10.06 -0.28
C ASP A 417 -9.05 9.78 -1.79
N SER A 418 -8.03 9.38 -2.54
CA SER A 418 -8.11 9.09 -3.99
C SER A 418 -8.74 7.74 -4.35
N HIS A 419 -9.17 6.97 -3.36
CA HIS A 419 -9.69 5.61 -3.54
C HIS A 419 -11.09 5.43 -2.97
N LEU A 420 -11.47 6.20 -1.94
CA LEU A 420 -12.72 6.06 -1.23
C LEU A 420 -13.68 7.21 -1.51
N ALA A 421 -14.91 6.85 -1.93
CA ALA A 421 -16.02 7.78 -2.07
C ALA A 421 -17.13 7.35 -1.12
N ILE A 422 -17.64 8.30 -0.34
CA ILE A 422 -18.72 8.09 0.62
C ILE A 422 -19.91 8.92 0.15
N ILE A 423 -21.06 8.30 -0.05
CA ILE A 423 -22.28 8.93 -0.58
C ILE A 423 -23.43 8.51 0.33
N GLY A 424 -24.29 9.43 0.75
CA GLY A 424 -25.39 9.06 1.64
C GLY A 424 -26.22 10.23 2.09
N THR A 425 -26.95 10.07 3.20
CA THR A 425 -27.52 11.20 3.93
C THR A 425 -26.41 11.98 4.64
N GLU A 426 -26.60 13.29 4.89
CA GLU A 426 -25.57 14.12 5.57
C GLU A 426 -25.09 13.50 6.89
N GLY A 427 -26.00 13.02 7.73
CA GLY A 427 -25.67 12.35 8.99
C GLY A 427 -24.78 11.12 8.80
N ALA A 428 -25.15 10.22 7.89
CA ALA A 428 -24.40 9.00 7.61
C ALA A 428 -23.00 9.27 7.05
N VAL A 429 -22.84 10.30 6.19
CA VAL A 429 -21.54 10.67 5.65
C VAL A 429 -20.63 11.24 6.74
N VAL A 430 -21.15 12.10 7.61
CA VAL A 430 -20.38 12.66 8.73
C VAL A 430 -19.96 11.56 9.71
N GLU A 431 -20.86 10.64 10.03
CA GLU A 431 -20.55 9.49 10.89
C GLU A 431 -19.53 8.55 10.25
N ALA A 432 -19.64 8.27 8.95
CA ALA A 432 -18.67 7.46 8.23
C ALA A 432 -17.27 8.10 8.18
N LEU A 433 -17.18 9.43 8.05
CA LEU A 433 -15.91 10.17 8.17
C LEU A 433 -15.31 10.03 9.58
N ALA A 434 -16.12 10.12 10.62
CA ALA A 434 -15.68 9.91 12.01
C ALA A 434 -15.21 8.47 12.24
N ALA A 435 -15.97 7.48 11.78
CA ALA A 435 -15.63 6.07 11.87
C ALA A 435 -14.32 5.75 11.14
N ARG A 436 -14.09 6.35 9.97
CA ARG A 436 -12.82 6.23 9.24
C ARG A 436 -11.66 6.78 10.08
N ALA A 437 -11.82 7.96 10.68
CA ALA A 437 -10.80 8.56 11.54
C ALA A 437 -10.49 7.72 12.78
N SER A 438 -11.46 6.97 13.31
CA SER A 438 -11.27 6.02 14.42
C SER A 438 -10.80 4.61 14.00
N GLY A 439 -10.54 4.39 12.70
CA GLY A 439 -10.00 3.14 12.18
C GLY A 439 -11.02 2.12 11.66
N GLY A 440 -12.28 2.53 11.53
CA GLY A 440 -13.43 1.72 11.09
C GLY A 440 -14.53 1.65 12.16
N THR A 441 -15.64 1.02 11.80
CA THR A 441 -16.76 0.77 12.74
C THR A 441 -16.54 -0.51 13.55
N SER A 442 -17.35 -0.68 14.59
CA SER A 442 -17.43 -1.90 15.37
C SER A 442 -18.32 -2.98 14.74
N PHE A 443 -18.78 -2.84 13.49
CA PHE A 443 -19.75 -3.77 12.88
C PHE A 443 -19.37 -5.25 13.05
N MET A 444 -18.11 -5.60 12.77
CA MET A 444 -17.61 -6.97 12.88
C MET A 444 -17.61 -7.52 14.32
N SER A 445 -17.59 -6.65 15.35
CA SER A 445 -17.60 -7.02 16.76
C SER A 445 -18.93 -6.74 17.48
N ALA A 446 -19.82 -5.95 16.89
CA ALA A 446 -21.07 -5.47 17.49
C ALA A 446 -22.18 -6.54 17.57
N GLY A 447 -21.99 -7.69 16.93
CA GLY A 447 -23.03 -8.71 16.83
C GLY A 447 -24.02 -8.44 15.70
N GLY A 448 -25.23 -9.02 15.75
CA GLY A 448 -26.24 -8.85 14.69
C GLY A 448 -25.82 -9.46 13.34
N LEU A 449 -26.07 -8.73 12.24
CA LEU A 449 -25.82 -9.19 10.86
C LEU A 449 -24.37 -9.62 10.61
N ALA A 450 -23.41 -9.04 11.33
CA ALA A 450 -22.01 -9.41 11.19
C ALA A 450 -21.71 -10.86 11.61
N ARG A 451 -22.48 -11.42 12.56
CA ARG A 451 -22.34 -12.83 12.96
C ARG A 451 -22.76 -13.77 11.84
N ASP A 452 -23.80 -13.38 11.11
CA ASP A 452 -24.39 -14.19 10.05
C ASP A 452 -23.61 -14.08 8.73
N LEU A 453 -22.74 -13.07 8.61
CA LEU A 453 -21.85 -12.89 7.45
C LEU A 453 -20.94 -14.10 7.23
N GLY A 454 -20.54 -14.80 8.28
CA GLY A 454 -19.72 -16.01 8.20
C GLY A 454 -20.40 -17.19 7.48
N ARG A 455 -21.72 -17.14 7.30
CA ARG A 455 -22.51 -18.14 6.56
C ARG A 455 -22.55 -17.87 5.05
N ILE A 456 -22.20 -16.65 4.62
CA ILE A 456 -22.09 -16.29 3.21
C ILE A 456 -20.77 -16.84 2.65
N ASP A 457 -20.79 -17.27 1.39
CA ASP A 457 -19.57 -17.71 0.69
C ASP A 457 -18.51 -16.58 0.72
N ARG A 458 -17.31 -16.89 1.22
CA ARG A 458 -16.20 -15.93 1.29
C ARG A 458 -15.76 -15.46 -0.10
N GLY A 459 -15.97 -16.29 -1.12
CA GLY A 459 -15.70 -15.97 -2.52
C GLY A 459 -16.83 -15.22 -3.22
N ALA A 460 -17.91 -14.86 -2.52
CA ALA A 460 -19.03 -14.16 -3.16
C ALA A 460 -18.57 -12.85 -3.81
N THR A 461 -18.91 -12.70 -5.09
CA THR A 461 -18.67 -11.51 -5.90
C THR A 461 -19.72 -10.44 -5.61
N ALA A 462 -20.94 -10.85 -5.24
CA ALA A 462 -21.98 -9.98 -4.72
C ALA A 462 -22.74 -10.66 -3.59
N TRP A 463 -23.08 -9.92 -2.55
CA TRP A 463 -23.92 -10.42 -1.47
C TRP A 463 -24.72 -9.30 -0.83
N ALA A 464 -25.85 -9.66 -0.24
CA ALA A 464 -26.64 -8.77 0.60
C ALA A 464 -27.19 -9.54 1.80
N ILE A 465 -27.26 -8.87 2.94
CA ILE A 465 -27.83 -9.39 4.19
C ILE A 465 -28.74 -8.33 4.81
N VAL A 466 -29.88 -8.78 5.31
CA VAL A 466 -30.97 -7.93 5.79
C VAL A 466 -31.52 -8.48 7.10
N ASP A 467 -31.58 -7.62 8.12
CA ASP A 467 -32.40 -7.85 9.31
C ASP A 467 -33.86 -7.57 8.95
N VAL A 468 -34.63 -8.62 8.68
CA VAL A 468 -36.02 -8.51 8.22
C VAL A 468 -36.90 -7.89 9.29
N THR A 469 -36.63 -8.17 10.56
CA THR A 469 -37.45 -7.65 11.67
C THR A 469 -37.36 -6.13 11.77
N ARG A 470 -36.15 -5.58 11.58
CA ARG A 470 -35.92 -4.13 11.57
C ARG A 470 -36.30 -3.52 10.22
N ALA A 471 -36.07 -4.21 9.11
CA ALA A 471 -36.33 -3.70 7.76
C ALA A 471 -37.82 -3.44 7.48
N LYS A 472 -38.74 -4.17 8.12
CA LYS A 472 -40.19 -3.93 8.01
C LYS A 472 -40.64 -2.52 8.36
N ARG A 473 -39.80 -1.74 9.07
CA ARG A 473 -40.12 -0.39 9.52
C ARG A 473 -39.92 0.68 8.45
N PHE A 474 -39.25 0.38 7.33
CA PHE A 474 -38.90 1.36 6.29
C PHE A 474 -39.89 1.44 5.12
N ALA A 475 -41.14 0.98 5.28
CA ALA A 475 -42.19 0.89 4.25
C ALA A 475 -41.92 -0.09 3.08
N ASP A 476 -40.66 -0.46 2.79
CA ASP A 476 -40.25 -1.40 1.73
C ASP A 476 -39.40 -2.57 2.25
N GLY A 477 -40.00 -3.42 3.10
CA GLY A 477 -39.34 -4.66 3.54
C GLY A 477 -38.94 -5.57 2.36
N PRO A 478 -38.01 -6.52 2.56
CA PRO A 478 -37.54 -7.39 1.48
C PRO A 478 -38.71 -8.15 0.85
N HIS A 479 -38.89 -7.96 -0.45
CA HIS A 479 -39.94 -8.59 -1.24
C HIS A 479 -39.38 -9.09 -2.57
N VAL A 480 -39.91 -10.19 -3.06
CA VAL A 480 -39.68 -10.71 -4.39
C VAL A 480 -40.78 -10.16 -5.30
N SER A 481 -40.40 -9.44 -6.36
CA SER A 481 -41.34 -8.97 -7.37
C SER A 481 -41.85 -10.15 -8.21
N SER A 482 -42.99 -10.73 -7.82
CA SER A 482 -43.59 -11.85 -8.54
C SER A 482 -45.11 -11.80 -8.49
N ASN A 483 -45.75 -11.81 -9.67
CA ASN A 483 -47.21 -11.87 -9.82
C ASN A 483 -47.76 -13.31 -9.80
N SER A 484 -46.98 -14.27 -9.30
CA SER A 484 -47.33 -15.70 -9.28
C SER A 484 -47.73 -16.15 -7.87
N ALA A 485 -48.66 -17.10 -7.75
CA ALA A 485 -49.07 -17.67 -6.46
C ALA A 485 -47.88 -18.23 -5.63
N PRO A 486 -46.88 -18.92 -6.22
CA PRO A 486 -45.66 -19.32 -5.51
C PRO A 486 -44.83 -18.13 -5.02
N GLY A 487 -44.79 -17.03 -5.77
CA GLY A 487 -44.10 -15.80 -5.38
C GLY A 487 -44.76 -15.09 -4.19
N ALA A 488 -46.09 -15.10 -4.13
CA ALA A 488 -46.84 -14.56 -3.00
C ALA A 488 -46.62 -15.38 -1.71
N ALA A 489 -46.61 -16.71 -1.81
CA ALA A 489 -46.31 -17.60 -0.70
C ALA A 489 -44.87 -17.38 -0.18
N LEU A 490 -43.90 -17.25 -1.09
CA LEU A 490 -42.52 -16.93 -0.73
C LEU A 490 -42.39 -15.57 -0.04
N ASN A 491 -43.08 -14.54 -0.52
CA ASN A 491 -43.11 -13.23 0.16
C ASN A 491 -43.70 -13.30 1.57
N SER A 492 -44.71 -14.15 1.79
CA SER A 492 -45.27 -14.36 3.13
C SER A 492 -44.27 -15.08 4.04
N ALA A 493 -43.60 -16.11 3.53
CA ALA A 493 -42.57 -16.85 4.27
C ALA A 493 -41.32 -16.01 4.57
N LEU A 494 -40.92 -15.11 3.68
CA LEU A 494 -39.82 -14.17 3.91
C LEU A 494 -40.15 -13.13 4.99
N LYS A 495 -41.42 -12.88 5.26
CA LYS A 495 -41.82 -11.98 6.37
C LYS A 495 -41.72 -12.66 7.74
N THR A 496 -41.65 -13.98 7.83
CA THR A 496 -41.61 -14.68 9.13
C THR A 496 -40.19 -14.97 9.61
N VAL A 497 -39.19 -14.85 8.74
CA VAL A 497 -37.77 -15.01 9.10
C VAL A 497 -37.20 -13.74 9.76
N THR A 498 -36.13 -13.92 10.51
CA THR A 498 -35.43 -12.88 11.26
C THR A 498 -34.36 -12.18 10.41
N THR A 499 -33.53 -12.96 9.73
CA THR A 499 -32.47 -12.49 8.84
C THR A 499 -32.58 -13.18 7.48
N VAL A 500 -32.37 -12.44 6.40
CA VAL A 500 -32.24 -12.99 5.05
C VAL A 500 -30.91 -12.56 4.47
N ALA A 501 -30.17 -13.50 3.87
CA ALA A 501 -29.02 -13.21 3.04
C ALA A 501 -29.17 -13.83 1.66
N LEU A 502 -28.58 -13.17 0.67
CA LEU A 502 -28.45 -13.65 -0.70
C LEU A 502 -27.02 -13.37 -1.19
N TRP A 503 -26.47 -14.27 -1.98
CA TRP A 503 -25.15 -14.09 -2.57
C TRP A 503 -25.05 -14.74 -3.93
N ALA A 504 -24.12 -14.21 -4.71
CA ALA A 504 -23.69 -14.73 -5.99
C ALA A 504 -22.17 -14.86 -5.98
N THR A 505 -21.69 -16.00 -6.43
CA THR A 505 -20.26 -16.27 -6.64
C THR A 505 -20.05 -16.62 -8.09
N ASP A 506 -19.24 -15.83 -8.78
CA ASP A 506 -18.87 -16.11 -10.16
C ASP A 506 -17.63 -16.99 -10.21
N SER A 507 -17.72 -18.15 -10.88
CA SER A 507 -16.59 -19.04 -11.10
C SER A 507 -16.09 -19.05 -12.54
N GLY A 508 -16.52 -18.10 -13.38
CA GLY A 508 -16.20 -18.01 -14.81
C GLY A 508 -17.10 -18.86 -15.70
N ASP A 509 -17.24 -20.15 -15.39
CA ASP A 509 -18.06 -21.10 -16.17
C ASP A 509 -19.50 -21.23 -15.66
N ALA A 510 -19.75 -20.81 -14.41
CA ALA A 510 -21.05 -20.86 -13.77
C ALA A 510 -21.19 -19.76 -12.73
N LEU A 511 -22.43 -19.32 -12.52
CA LEU A 511 -22.83 -18.44 -11.44
C LEU A 511 -23.44 -19.28 -10.32
N LYS A 512 -22.75 -19.37 -9.18
CA LYS A 512 -23.32 -20.00 -7.98
C LYS A 512 -24.18 -18.97 -7.27
N LEU A 513 -25.41 -19.35 -6.97
CA LEU A 513 -26.37 -18.52 -6.26
C LEU A 513 -26.70 -19.21 -4.94
N GLY A 514 -26.82 -18.42 -3.88
CA GLY A 514 -27.28 -18.91 -2.60
C GLY A 514 -28.10 -17.87 -1.87
N ALA A 515 -29.00 -18.35 -1.03
CA ALA A 515 -29.71 -17.54 -0.06
C ALA A 515 -29.98 -18.35 1.20
N PHE A 516 -30.02 -17.68 2.34
CA PHE A 516 -30.50 -18.29 3.58
C PHE A 516 -31.48 -17.38 4.30
N GLY A 517 -32.41 -18.00 5.03
CA GLY A 517 -33.29 -17.35 5.98
C GLY A 517 -33.09 -17.93 7.37
N LEU A 518 -32.96 -17.09 8.39
CA LEU A 518 -32.82 -17.49 9.80
C LEU A 518 -34.14 -17.37 10.54
N SER A 519 -34.45 -18.32 11.41
CA SER A 519 -35.58 -18.22 12.34
C SER A 519 -35.27 -19.02 13.60
N ASN A 520 -35.76 -18.54 14.74
CA ASN A 520 -35.67 -19.26 16.02
C ASN A 520 -36.84 -20.25 16.20
N ASP A 521 -37.82 -20.25 15.29
CA ASP A 521 -38.98 -21.13 15.34
C ASP A 521 -38.82 -22.30 14.35
N PRO A 522 -38.71 -23.55 14.85
CA PRO A 522 -38.59 -24.74 14.01
C PRO A 522 -39.76 -24.94 13.04
N GLU A 523 -40.98 -24.55 13.43
CA GLU A 523 -42.17 -24.66 12.57
C GLU A 523 -42.07 -23.70 11.39
N THR A 524 -41.67 -22.45 11.64
CA THR A 524 -41.38 -21.47 10.60
C THR A 524 -40.30 -21.98 9.64
N LEU A 525 -39.20 -22.57 10.15
CA LEU A 525 -38.14 -23.11 9.28
C LEU A 525 -38.66 -24.26 8.41
N GLN A 526 -39.49 -25.15 8.96
CA GLN A 526 -40.09 -26.24 8.19
C GLN A 526 -41.03 -25.70 7.09
N LEU A 527 -41.88 -24.73 7.42
CA LEU A 527 -42.78 -24.09 6.46
C LEU A 527 -42.00 -23.41 5.32
N VAL A 528 -40.91 -22.71 5.63
CA VAL A 528 -40.04 -22.06 4.63
C VAL A 528 -39.38 -23.11 3.74
N GLU A 529 -38.85 -24.20 4.31
CA GLU A 529 -38.27 -25.31 3.53
C GLU A 529 -39.29 -25.92 2.57
N ASP A 530 -40.48 -26.27 3.06
CA ASP A 530 -41.54 -26.88 2.26
C ASP A 530 -42.03 -25.93 1.16
N THR A 531 -42.15 -24.64 1.47
CA THR A 531 -42.51 -23.59 0.51
C THR A 531 -41.45 -23.46 -0.59
N LEU A 532 -40.17 -23.47 -0.25
CA LEU A 532 -39.08 -23.39 -1.23
C LEU A 532 -39.02 -24.64 -2.12
N ARG A 533 -39.18 -25.84 -1.55
CA ARG A 533 -39.23 -27.10 -2.32
C ARG A 533 -40.45 -27.14 -3.24
N GLY A 534 -41.61 -26.69 -2.76
CA GLY A 534 -42.84 -26.56 -3.54
C GLY A 534 -42.70 -25.56 -4.68
N ALA A 535 -42.16 -24.37 -4.41
CA ALA A 535 -41.92 -23.34 -5.41
C ALA A 535 -40.94 -23.80 -6.50
N LEU A 536 -39.83 -24.45 -6.14
CA LEU A 536 -38.89 -25.03 -7.11
C LEU A 536 -39.55 -26.10 -7.98
N SER A 537 -40.42 -26.93 -7.40
CA SER A 537 -41.15 -27.97 -8.12
C SER A 537 -42.17 -27.38 -9.09
N ALA A 538 -42.92 -26.36 -8.66
CA ALA A 538 -43.86 -25.62 -9.51
C ALA A 538 -43.15 -24.89 -10.65
N MET A 539 -42.01 -24.25 -10.39
CA MET A 539 -41.20 -23.61 -11.44
C MET A 539 -40.69 -24.62 -12.47
N ARG A 540 -40.24 -25.81 -12.04
CA ARG A 540 -39.81 -26.89 -12.95
C ARG A 540 -40.95 -27.32 -13.88
N LEU A 541 -42.16 -27.45 -13.35
CA LEU A 541 -43.35 -27.81 -14.14
C LEU A 541 -43.69 -26.69 -15.15
N ALA A 542 -43.70 -25.43 -14.69
CA ALA A 542 -44.09 -24.29 -15.51
C ALA A 542 -43.15 -24.04 -16.70
N VAL A 543 -41.86 -24.34 -16.55
CA VAL A 543 -40.87 -24.18 -17.63
C VAL A 543 -40.67 -25.44 -18.47
N GLN A 544 -41.26 -26.58 -18.07
CA GLN A 544 -41.02 -27.88 -18.72
C GLN A 544 -41.38 -27.89 -20.21
N GLU A 545 -42.52 -27.29 -20.58
CA GLU A 545 -42.98 -27.26 -21.96
C GLU A 545 -42.31 -26.15 -22.79
N LYS A 546 -42.04 -25.00 -22.18
CA LYS A 546 -41.56 -23.80 -22.90
C LYS A 546 -40.05 -23.69 -22.95
N GLN A 547 -39.33 -24.15 -21.93
CA GLN A 547 -37.89 -23.94 -21.73
C GLN A 547 -37.26 -25.14 -20.99
N PRO A 548 -37.12 -26.31 -21.65
CA PRO A 548 -36.62 -27.54 -21.02
C PRO A 548 -35.22 -27.39 -20.43
N ASP A 549 -34.37 -26.53 -20.99
CA ASP A 549 -33.02 -26.27 -20.47
C ASP A 549 -33.03 -25.66 -19.05
N LEU A 550 -34.04 -24.85 -18.73
CA LEU A 550 -34.20 -24.27 -17.39
C LEU A 550 -34.58 -25.33 -16.35
N VAL A 551 -35.25 -26.42 -16.74
CA VAL A 551 -35.54 -27.54 -15.83
C VAL A 551 -34.23 -28.13 -15.31
N THR A 552 -33.22 -28.28 -16.17
CA THR A 552 -31.90 -28.79 -15.80
C THR A 552 -31.18 -27.86 -14.83
N VAL A 553 -31.32 -26.54 -15.00
CA VAL A 553 -30.78 -25.55 -14.06
C VAL A 553 -31.50 -25.61 -12.72
N LEU A 554 -32.84 -25.59 -12.72
CA LEU A 554 -33.65 -25.66 -11.49
C LEU A 554 -33.41 -26.95 -10.70
N ARG A 555 -33.03 -28.06 -11.36
CA ARG A 555 -32.62 -29.31 -10.71
C ARG A 555 -31.30 -29.21 -9.94
N ARG A 556 -30.44 -28.24 -10.26
CA ARG A 556 -29.17 -27.99 -9.54
C ARG A 556 -29.35 -27.15 -8.28
N PHE A 557 -30.56 -26.64 -8.02
CA PHE A 557 -30.87 -25.98 -6.77
C PHE A 557 -31.27 -27.00 -5.71
N ASN A 558 -30.61 -26.92 -4.56
CA ASN A 558 -30.89 -27.72 -3.39
C ASN A 558 -31.39 -26.81 -2.26
N VAL A 559 -32.33 -27.34 -1.48
CA VAL A 559 -32.83 -26.71 -0.25
C VAL A 559 -32.40 -27.59 0.91
N SER A 560 -31.71 -27.01 1.89
CA SER A 560 -31.30 -27.67 3.12
C SER A 560 -31.73 -26.85 4.33
N ARG A 561 -31.99 -27.54 5.44
CA ARG A 561 -32.35 -26.94 6.72
C ARG A 561 -31.35 -27.36 7.79
N THR A 562 -31.03 -26.44 8.68
CA THR A 562 -30.28 -26.65 9.93
C THR A 562 -31.17 -26.24 11.11
N ASP A 563 -30.64 -26.30 12.34
CA ASP A 563 -31.40 -25.98 13.55
C ASP A 563 -31.92 -24.54 13.59
N ASP A 564 -31.25 -23.60 12.90
CA ASP A 564 -31.58 -22.17 12.92
C ASP A 564 -31.71 -21.52 11.53
N SER A 565 -31.53 -22.29 10.45
CA SER A 565 -31.53 -21.74 9.08
C SER A 565 -32.16 -22.65 8.03
N VAL A 566 -32.80 -22.04 7.04
CA VAL A 566 -33.08 -22.69 5.74
C VAL A 566 -32.22 -22.04 4.68
N THR A 567 -31.52 -22.87 3.90
CA THR A 567 -30.60 -22.43 2.85
C THR A 567 -31.04 -23.02 1.51
N ILE A 568 -31.12 -22.17 0.49
CA ILE A 568 -31.27 -22.56 -0.91
C ILE A 568 -29.99 -22.21 -1.65
N SER A 569 -29.41 -23.16 -2.38
CA SER A 569 -28.21 -22.91 -3.17
C SER A 569 -28.21 -23.71 -4.46
N GLY A 570 -27.61 -23.16 -5.52
CA GLY A 570 -27.55 -23.81 -6.82
C GLY A 570 -26.53 -23.13 -7.74
N SER A 571 -26.30 -23.74 -8.90
CA SER A 571 -25.43 -23.18 -9.92
C SER A 571 -26.15 -23.04 -11.26
N VAL A 572 -25.98 -21.88 -11.87
CA VAL A 572 -26.50 -21.55 -13.19
C VAL A 572 -25.31 -21.53 -14.16
N PRO A 573 -25.29 -22.38 -15.21
CA PRO A 573 -24.25 -22.33 -16.23
C PRO A 573 -24.18 -20.95 -16.91
N ALA A 574 -22.97 -20.50 -17.24
CA ALA A 574 -22.78 -19.19 -17.86
C ALA A 574 -23.50 -19.06 -19.22
N SER A 575 -23.57 -20.15 -20.01
CA SER A 575 -24.31 -20.20 -21.27
C SER A 575 -25.80 -19.91 -21.08
N THR A 576 -26.44 -20.62 -20.15
CA THR A 576 -27.88 -20.46 -19.87
C THR A 576 -28.20 -19.07 -19.32
N PHE A 577 -27.32 -18.50 -18.49
CA PHE A 577 -27.48 -17.14 -17.97
C PHE A 577 -27.44 -16.10 -19.10
N ARG A 578 -26.47 -16.21 -20.02
CA ARG A 578 -26.36 -15.31 -21.19
C ARG A 578 -27.58 -15.40 -22.10
N ASP A 579 -28.06 -16.61 -22.39
CA ASP A 579 -29.25 -16.81 -23.23
C ASP A 579 -30.51 -16.20 -22.61
N TYR A 580 -30.66 -16.29 -21.29
CA TYR A 580 -31.78 -15.69 -20.56
C TYR A 580 -31.70 -14.16 -20.56
N MET A 581 -30.54 -13.59 -20.23
CA MET A 581 -30.32 -12.14 -20.21
C MET A 581 -30.47 -11.52 -21.61
N GLY A 582 -29.96 -12.19 -22.65
CA GLY A 582 -30.09 -11.73 -24.04
C GLY A 582 -31.53 -11.72 -24.55
N ARG A 583 -32.43 -12.53 -23.98
CA ARG A 583 -33.86 -12.52 -24.31
C ARG A 583 -34.65 -11.43 -23.61
N GLN A 584 -34.30 -11.04 -22.37
CA GLN A 584 -34.94 -9.91 -21.68
C GLN A 584 -34.52 -8.55 -22.27
N ALA A 585 -33.39 -8.50 -22.99
CA ALA A 585 -32.89 -7.28 -23.63
C ALA A 585 -33.52 -7.00 -25.01
N ARG A 586 -34.30 -7.95 -25.56
CA ARG A 586 -35.09 -7.80 -26.79
C ARG A 586 -36.54 -7.58 -26.43
#